data_AF-A0A9E2M564-F1
#
_entry.id   AF-A0A9E2M564-F1
#
_cell.length_a   1.000
_cell.length_b   1.000
_cell.length_c   1.000
_cell.angle_alpha   90.00
_cell.angle_beta   90.00
_cell.angle_gamma   90.00
#
_symmetry.space_group_name_H-M   'P 1'
#
loop_
_entity.id
_entity.type
_entity.pdbx_description
1 polymer ?
#
loop_
_entity_poly.entity_id
_entity_poly.type
_entity_poly.pdbx_seq_one_letter_code
_entity_poly.pdbx_strand_id
1 'polypeptide(L)'
;MRKYLLILVLAFLLPMAESCAEADQPVSTSDNTGRSTTVFEKRSCWEGAFYSVFCGAAFHGAGCFYAQSPKTGCALLATEAVGIGFAIVGMAISTNNDVTYMSTRHETEGGWLVVAGVLVIGGTWIADIMATRILIRRHNAEIERDAHRISMTLGTSGQNNKTFTIGLVYSF
;
A
#
# COMPACT_ATOMS: atom_id res chain seq x y z
N MET A 1 -23.50 -15.86 12.60
CA MET A 1 -23.02 -14.76 11.74
C MET A 1 -21.72 -14.10 12.23
N ARG A 2 -21.58 -13.69 13.51
CA ARG A 2 -20.35 -13.06 14.05
C ARG A 2 -19.01 -13.80 13.81
N LYS A 3 -18.99 -15.14 13.79
CA LYS A 3 -17.75 -15.94 13.61
C LYS A 3 -17.22 -15.95 12.17
N TYR A 4 -18.07 -15.73 11.17
CA TYR A 4 -17.67 -15.79 9.76
C TYR A 4 -17.02 -14.49 9.27
N LEU A 5 -17.39 -13.35 9.88
CA LEU A 5 -16.81 -12.04 9.55
C LEU A 5 -15.32 -11.99 9.93
N LEU A 6 -14.95 -12.55 11.10
CA LEU A 6 -13.56 -12.59 11.55
C LEU A 6 -12.69 -13.50 10.65
N ILE A 7 -13.24 -14.61 10.18
CA ILE A 7 -12.55 -15.55 9.28
C ILE A 7 -12.35 -14.92 7.89
N LEU A 8 -13.33 -14.17 7.38
CA LEU A 8 -13.19 -13.43 6.12
C LEU A 8 -12.12 -12.33 6.22
N VAL A 9 -12.13 -11.56 7.31
CA VAL A 9 -11.12 -10.52 7.55
C VAL A 9 -9.72 -11.13 7.67
N LEU A 10 -9.56 -12.22 8.43
CA LEU A 10 -8.26 -12.89 8.56
C LEU A 10 -7.80 -13.56 7.25
N ALA A 11 -8.69 -14.20 6.50
CA ALA A 11 -8.36 -14.84 5.23
C ALA A 11 -7.90 -13.84 4.16
N PHE A 12 -8.36 -12.59 4.21
CA PHE A 12 -7.90 -11.52 3.32
C PHE A 12 -6.60 -10.85 3.80
N LEU A 13 -6.37 -10.76 5.11
CA LEU A 13 -5.19 -10.11 5.67
C LEU A 13 -3.92 -10.98 5.63
N LEU A 14 -4.05 -12.32 5.72
CA LEU A 14 -2.90 -13.23 5.75
C LEU A 14 -2.03 -13.20 4.46
N PRO A 15 -2.61 -13.31 3.24
CA PRO A 15 -1.82 -13.26 2.01
C PRO A 15 -1.11 -11.92 1.80
N MET A 16 -1.69 -10.83 2.32
CA MET A 16 -1.09 -9.50 2.24
C MET A 16 0.11 -9.34 3.18
N ALA A 17 0.07 -9.95 4.37
CA ALA A 17 1.18 -9.90 5.32
C ALA A 17 2.43 -10.63 4.78
N GLU A 18 2.25 -11.72 4.04
CA GLU A 18 3.35 -12.44 3.37
C GLU A 18 3.94 -11.63 2.20
N SER A 19 3.10 -11.04 1.36
CA SER A 19 3.53 -10.15 0.27
C SER A 19 4.35 -8.95 0.75
N CYS A 20 4.09 -8.44 1.95
CA CYS A 20 4.83 -7.33 2.54
C CYS A 20 6.25 -7.69 3.00
N ALA A 21 6.52 -8.98 3.23
CA ALA A 21 7.82 -9.44 3.73
C ALA A 21 8.83 -9.71 2.60
N GLU A 22 8.36 -9.86 1.35
CA GLU A 22 9.16 -10.39 0.24
C GLU A 22 9.75 -9.30 -0.67
N ALA A 23 9.55 -8.04 -0.31
CA ALA A 23 9.45 -6.98 -1.29
C ALA A 23 10.75 -6.13 -1.45
N ASP A 24 11.80 -6.44 -0.69
CA ASP A 24 13.08 -5.70 -0.65
C ASP A 24 14.31 -6.49 -1.15
N GLN A 25 14.13 -7.68 -1.75
CA GLN A 25 15.29 -8.45 -2.23
C GLN A 25 15.77 -7.89 -3.58
N PRO A 26 17.00 -7.36 -3.70
CA PRO A 26 17.57 -7.04 -5.00
C PRO A 26 17.60 -8.31 -5.84
N VAL A 27 16.98 -8.26 -7.03
CA VAL A 27 16.95 -9.43 -7.92
C VAL A 27 18.37 -9.63 -8.46
N SER A 28 19.08 -10.60 -7.89
CA SER A 28 20.39 -11.01 -8.40
C SER A 28 20.17 -11.91 -9.61
N THR A 29 20.39 -11.39 -10.82
CA THR A 29 20.47 -12.23 -12.00
C THR A 29 21.91 -12.69 -12.19
N SER A 30 22.10 -14.02 -12.21
CA SER A 30 23.37 -14.64 -12.60
C SER A 30 23.31 -14.94 -14.08
N ASP A 31 24.08 -14.23 -14.87
CA ASP A 31 24.21 -14.50 -16.30
C ASP A 31 25.05 -15.78 -16.46
N ASN A 32 24.82 -16.59 -17.51
CA ASN A 32 25.58 -17.83 -17.81
C ASN A 32 27.11 -17.61 -17.96
N THR A 33 27.57 -16.36 -17.94
CA THR A 33 28.98 -15.97 -17.96
C THR A 33 29.61 -15.86 -16.57
N GLY A 34 28.89 -16.19 -15.49
CA GLY A 34 29.38 -16.04 -14.10
C GLY A 34 29.45 -14.59 -13.62
N ARG A 35 28.76 -13.68 -14.31
CA ARG A 35 28.64 -12.26 -13.95
C ARG A 35 27.40 -12.11 -13.10
N SER A 36 27.57 -11.64 -11.87
CA SER A 36 26.44 -11.27 -11.01
C SER A 36 26.08 -9.82 -11.32
N THR A 37 24.86 -9.59 -11.78
CA THR A 37 24.33 -8.25 -12.04
C THR A 37 23.31 -7.94 -10.95
N THR A 38 23.54 -6.88 -10.18
CA THR A 38 22.53 -6.34 -9.26
C THR A 38 21.70 -5.34 -10.05
N VAL A 39 20.43 -5.68 -10.30
CA VAL A 39 19.49 -4.80 -10.98
C VAL A 39 18.63 -4.11 -9.94
N PHE A 40 18.61 -2.78 -9.98
CA PHE A 40 17.64 -2.01 -9.22
C PHE A 40 16.50 -1.59 -10.15
N GLU A 41 15.27 -1.94 -9.79
CA GLU A 41 14.08 -1.62 -10.56
C GLU A 41 13.39 -0.38 -10.00
N LYS A 42 13.34 0.69 -10.79
CA LYS A 42 12.61 1.90 -10.42
C LYS A 42 11.11 1.70 -10.59
N ARG A 43 10.33 2.28 -9.68
CA ARG A 43 8.87 2.22 -9.71
C ARG A 43 8.26 3.43 -10.39
N SER A 44 7.15 3.22 -11.09
CA SER A 44 6.43 4.26 -11.81
C SER A 44 5.39 4.95 -10.92
N CYS A 45 5.44 6.28 -10.85
CA CYS A 45 4.42 7.06 -10.12
C CYS A 45 3.01 6.91 -10.73
N TRP A 46 2.93 6.63 -12.03
CA TRP A 46 1.67 6.40 -12.72
C TRP A 46 1.07 5.05 -12.33
N GLU A 47 1.88 3.99 -12.36
CA GLU A 47 1.45 2.66 -11.90
C GLU A 47 1.03 2.70 -10.43
N GLY A 48 1.81 3.37 -9.57
CA GLY A 48 1.43 3.55 -8.17
C GLY A 48 0.07 4.23 -8.01
N ALA A 49 -0.19 5.30 -8.77
CA ALA A 49 -1.50 5.96 -8.77
C ALA A 49 -2.61 5.06 -9.32
N PHE A 50 -2.34 4.25 -10.34
CA PHE A 50 -3.26 3.26 -10.87
C PHE A 50 -3.64 2.23 -9.79
N TYR A 51 -2.66 1.70 -9.05
CA TYR A 51 -2.90 0.79 -7.92
C TYR A 51 -3.69 1.48 -6.81
N SER A 52 -3.36 2.72 -6.44
CA SER A 52 -4.14 3.49 -5.46
C SER A 52 -5.58 3.72 -5.88
N VAL A 53 -5.87 3.88 -7.18
CA VAL A 53 -7.24 4.17 -7.66
C VAL A 53 -8.04 2.90 -7.89
N PHE A 54 -7.53 1.97 -8.70
CA PHE A 54 -8.28 0.79 -9.13
C PHE A 54 -8.26 -0.33 -8.09
N CYS A 55 -7.10 -0.64 -7.53
CA CYS A 55 -7.01 -1.62 -6.44
C CYS A 55 -7.42 -0.99 -5.11
N GLY A 56 -7.16 0.30 -4.92
CA GLY A 56 -7.60 1.06 -3.74
C GLY A 56 -9.10 1.17 -3.57
N ALA A 57 -9.88 1.08 -4.66
CA ALA A 57 -11.34 0.99 -4.58
C ALA A 57 -11.83 -0.27 -3.85
N ALA A 58 -11.00 -1.33 -3.81
CA ALA A 58 -11.28 -2.56 -3.05
C ALA A 58 -10.47 -2.64 -1.74
N PHE A 59 -9.25 -2.10 -1.71
CA PHE A 59 -8.32 -2.16 -0.56
C PHE A 59 -7.50 -0.87 -0.46
N HIS A 60 -7.84 0.03 0.46
CA HIS A 60 -7.08 1.27 0.64
C HIS A 60 -5.66 0.97 1.16
N GLY A 61 -4.65 1.59 0.54
CA GLY A 61 -3.24 1.32 0.84
C GLY A 61 -2.51 0.51 -0.24
N ALA A 62 -3.22 0.05 -1.28
CA ALA A 62 -2.65 -0.66 -2.43
C ALA A 62 -1.48 0.09 -3.08
N GLY A 63 -1.57 1.41 -3.21
CA GLY A 63 -0.47 2.19 -3.76
C GLY A 63 0.74 2.24 -2.82
N CYS A 64 0.51 2.32 -1.51
CA CYS A 64 1.59 2.27 -0.52
C CYS A 64 2.29 0.89 -0.49
N PHE A 65 1.56 -0.20 -0.71
CA PHE A 65 2.15 -1.53 -0.90
C PHE A 65 2.99 -1.58 -2.18
N TYR A 66 2.47 -1.06 -3.30
CA TYR A 66 3.25 -0.90 -4.52
C TYR A 66 4.49 -0.02 -4.29
N ALA A 67 4.41 1.01 -3.44
CA ALA A 67 5.53 1.88 -3.12
C ALA A 67 6.52 1.31 -2.09
N GLN A 68 6.46 0.01 -1.78
CA GLN A 68 7.32 -0.65 -0.80
C GLN A 68 7.22 -0.07 0.61
N SER A 69 6.03 0.39 0.99
CA SER A 69 5.76 0.92 2.33
C SER A 69 4.63 0.15 3.01
N PRO A 70 4.87 -1.11 3.41
CA PRO A 70 3.84 -1.97 4.00
C PRO A 70 3.30 -1.40 5.32
N LYS A 71 4.13 -0.72 6.11
CA LYS A 71 3.68 -0.04 7.33
C LYS A 71 2.63 1.02 7.05
N THR A 72 2.83 1.84 6.00
CA THR A 72 1.89 2.88 5.60
C THR A 72 0.64 2.26 4.97
N GLY A 73 0.80 1.25 4.12
CA GLY A 73 -0.31 0.49 3.54
C GLY A 73 -1.22 -0.15 4.60
N CYS A 74 -0.64 -0.85 5.58
CA CYS A 74 -1.37 -1.43 6.69
C CYS A 74 -2.07 -0.39 7.57
N ALA A 75 -1.45 0.78 7.79
CA ALA A 75 -2.06 1.86 8.56
C ALA A 75 -3.31 2.42 7.86
N LEU A 76 -3.25 2.59 6.53
CA LEU A 76 -4.40 3.03 5.73
C LEU A 76 -5.52 1.98 5.74
N LEU A 77 -5.18 0.71 5.54
CA LEU A 77 -6.14 -0.40 5.59
C LEU A 77 -6.83 -0.51 6.97
N ALA A 78 -6.07 -0.38 8.06
CA ALA A 78 -6.64 -0.39 9.41
C ALA A 78 -7.58 0.80 9.64
N THR A 79 -7.23 1.97 9.11
CA THR A 79 -8.06 3.19 9.21
C THR A 79 -9.34 3.03 8.39
N GLU A 80 -9.27 2.46 7.19
CA GLU A 80 -10.43 2.09 6.38
C GLU A 80 -11.37 1.16 7.16
N ALA A 81 -10.83 0.10 7.77
CA ALA A 81 -11.63 -0.86 8.53
C ALA A 81 -12.40 -0.19 9.67
N VAL A 82 -11.80 0.81 10.33
CA VAL A 82 -12.48 1.64 11.34
C VAL A 82 -13.59 2.48 10.71
N GLY A 83 -13.34 3.10 9.55
CA GLY A 83 -14.35 3.85 8.79
C GLY A 83 -15.56 2.98 8.39
N ILE A 84 -15.30 1.77 7.90
CA ILE A 84 -16.34 0.77 7.59
C ILE A 84 -17.13 0.43 8.86
N GLY A 85 -16.45 0.25 9.99
CA GLY A 85 -17.10 0.03 11.29
C GLY A 85 -18.08 1.14 11.66
N PHE A 86 -17.66 2.41 11.54
CA PHE A 86 -18.54 3.56 11.79
C PHE A 86 -19.74 3.59 10.84
N ALA A 87 -19.53 3.32 9.55
CA ALA A 87 -20.62 3.29 8.58
C ALA A 87 -21.64 2.19 8.88
N ILE A 88 -21.18 0.96 9.18
CA ILE A 88 -22.05 -0.17 9.52
C ILE A 88 -22.83 0.12 10.81
N VAL A 89 -22.18 0.63 11.86
CA VAL A 89 -22.83 0.95 13.13
C VAL A 89 -23.86 2.06 12.94
N GLY A 90 -23.52 3.11 12.20
CA GLY A 90 -24.43 4.22 11.88
C GLY A 90 -25.68 3.74 11.11
N MET A 91 -25.50 2.86 10.12
CA MET A 91 -26.60 2.26 9.38
C MET A 91 -27.49 1.41 10.30
N ALA A 92 -26.90 0.56 11.14
CA ALA A 92 -27.66 -0.29 12.07
C ALA A 92 -28.49 0.52 13.08
N ILE A 93 -27.94 1.63 13.61
CA ILE A 93 -28.68 2.54 14.50
C ILE A 93 -29.84 3.20 13.75
N SER A 94 -29.58 3.69 12.53
CA SER A 94 -30.60 4.34 11.69
C SER A 94 -31.76 3.38 11.39
N THR A 95 -31.46 2.15 10.99
CA THR A 95 -32.50 1.15 10.65
C THR A 95 -33.27 0.61 11.86
N ASN A 96 -32.66 0.55 13.05
CA ASN A 96 -33.37 0.09 14.26
C ASN A 96 -34.35 1.14 14.80
N ASN A 97 -34.09 2.43 14.57
CA ASN A 97 -34.98 3.50 14.98
C ASN A 97 -36.21 3.64 14.07
N ASP A 98 -36.12 3.20 12.81
CA ASP A 98 -37.23 3.25 11.84
C ASP A 98 -38.40 2.30 12.14
N VAL A 99 -38.18 1.23 12.92
CA VAL A 99 -39.25 0.26 13.25
C VAL A 99 -40.17 0.77 14.38
N THR A 100 -39.76 1.80 15.14
CA THR A 100 -40.40 2.10 16.42
C THR A 100 -41.15 3.44 16.47
N TYR A 101 -40.91 4.42 15.58
CA TYR A 101 -41.54 5.75 15.70
C TYR A 101 -41.87 6.44 14.36
N MET A 102 -43.13 6.32 13.94
CA MET A 102 -43.78 7.22 12.96
C MET A 102 -44.07 8.60 13.59
N SER A 103 -43.04 9.32 14.03
CA SER A 103 -43.18 10.74 14.43
C SER A 103 -41.91 11.56 14.17
N THR A 104 -41.80 12.07 12.94
CA THR A 104 -41.34 13.43 12.55
C THR A 104 -40.12 14.12 13.18
N ARG A 105 -39.23 13.50 13.99
CA ARG A 105 -38.12 14.25 14.60
C ARG A 105 -36.79 13.54 14.97
N HIS A 106 -36.43 12.41 14.37
CA HIS A 106 -35.17 11.71 14.69
C HIS A 106 -34.25 11.40 13.49
N GLU A 107 -34.20 12.24 12.45
CA GLU A 107 -33.40 12.01 11.22
C GLU A 107 -31.87 11.95 11.42
N THR A 108 -31.34 12.08 12.64
CA THR A 108 -29.90 12.35 12.85
C THR A 108 -29.14 11.33 13.70
N GLU A 109 -29.76 10.41 14.43
CA GLU A 109 -29.05 9.68 15.50
C GLU A 109 -27.98 8.67 15.00
N GLY A 110 -28.10 8.16 13.77
CA GLY A 110 -27.08 7.32 13.13
C GLY A 110 -26.41 7.96 11.90
N GLY A 111 -27.00 9.02 11.33
CA GLY A 111 -26.53 9.63 10.09
C GLY A 111 -25.10 10.19 10.18
N TRP A 112 -24.75 10.81 11.32
CA TRP A 112 -23.41 11.36 11.52
C TRP A 112 -22.32 10.27 11.56
N LEU A 113 -22.62 9.08 12.06
CA LEU A 113 -21.71 7.92 12.06
C LEU A 113 -21.47 7.40 10.65
N VAL A 114 -22.52 7.37 9.83
CA VAL A 114 -22.41 7.01 8.41
C VAL A 114 -21.54 8.02 7.67
N VAL A 115 -21.81 9.32 7.85
CA VAL A 115 -21.01 10.39 7.25
C VAL A 115 -19.55 10.31 7.72
N ALA A 116 -19.30 10.11 9.01
CA ALA A 116 -17.95 9.93 9.54
C ALA A 116 -17.24 8.73 8.91
N GLY A 117 -17.92 7.58 8.80
CA GLY A 117 -17.37 6.39 8.16
C GLY A 117 -17.01 6.62 6.69
N VAL A 118 -17.89 7.24 5.92
CA VAL A 118 -17.66 7.58 4.50
C VAL A 118 -16.50 8.57 4.35
N LEU A 119 -16.42 9.58 5.22
CA LEU A 119 -15.31 10.54 5.21
C LEU A 119 -13.97 9.89 5.53
N VAL A 120 -13.94 8.93 6.46
CA VAL A 120 -12.73 8.16 6.76
C VAL A 120 -12.30 7.33 5.55
N ILE A 121 -13.22 6.59 4.93
CA ILE A 121 -12.94 5.76 3.74
C ILE A 121 -12.45 6.63 2.57
N GLY A 122 -13.17 7.71 2.23
CA GLY A 122 -12.76 8.63 1.18
C GLY A 122 -11.42 9.33 1.50
N GLY A 123 -11.19 9.66 2.77
CA GLY A 123 -9.94 10.24 3.25
C GLY A 123 -8.76 9.29 3.10
N THR A 124 -8.93 8.01 3.44
CA THR A 124 -7.89 6.99 3.25
C THR A 124 -7.53 6.79 1.78
N TRP A 125 -8.49 6.98 0.86
CA TRP A 125 -8.23 6.93 -0.57
C TRP A 125 -7.36 8.07 -1.09
N ILE A 126 -7.72 9.30 -0.71
CA ILE A 126 -6.93 10.48 -1.05
C ILE A 126 -5.52 10.36 -0.42
N ALA A 127 -5.45 9.88 0.82
CA ALA A 127 -4.19 9.66 1.52
C ALA A 127 -3.31 8.62 0.80
N ASP A 128 -3.87 7.51 0.31
CA ASP A 128 -3.13 6.50 -0.45
C ASP A 128 -2.52 7.09 -1.73
N ILE A 129 -3.32 7.81 -2.53
CA ILE A 129 -2.86 8.45 -3.78
C ILE A 129 -1.70 9.43 -3.50
N MET A 130 -1.84 10.25 -2.46
CA MET A 130 -0.83 11.26 -2.11
C MET A 130 0.45 10.63 -1.54
N ALA A 131 0.29 9.68 -0.61
CA ALA A 131 1.41 9.00 0.04
C ALA A 131 2.21 8.19 -0.98
N THR A 132 1.54 7.44 -1.86
CA THR A 132 2.16 6.60 -2.89
C THR A 132 3.15 7.38 -3.76
N ARG A 133 2.77 8.57 -4.22
CA ARG A 133 3.66 9.42 -5.02
C ARG A 133 4.93 9.81 -4.27
N ILE A 134 4.81 10.18 -3.00
CA ILE A 134 5.95 10.59 -2.17
C ILE A 134 6.84 9.39 -1.89
N LEU A 135 6.24 8.24 -1.58
CA LEU A 135 6.95 7.01 -1.25
C LEU A 135 7.73 6.47 -2.45
N ILE A 136 7.14 6.45 -3.66
CA ILE A 136 7.83 6.04 -4.90
C ILE A 136 9.03 6.95 -5.17
N ARG A 137 8.88 8.27 -5.01
CA ARG A 137 10.01 9.20 -5.19
C ARG A 137 11.14 8.93 -4.20
N ARG A 138 10.81 8.66 -2.94
CA ARG A 138 11.80 8.31 -1.91
C ARG A 138 12.51 7.01 -2.24
N HIS A 139 11.76 5.97 -2.59
CA HIS A 139 12.29 4.66 -2.97
C HIS A 139 13.22 4.76 -4.19
N ASN A 140 12.80 5.46 -5.24
CA ASN A 140 13.64 5.67 -6.43
C ASN A 140 14.92 6.46 -6.11
N ALA A 141 14.86 7.43 -5.19
CA ALA A 141 16.04 8.17 -4.74
C ALA A 141 16.96 7.36 -3.82
N GLU A 142 16.44 6.35 -3.11
CA GLU A 142 17.25 5.37 -2.36
C GLU A 142 18.02 4.47 -3.32
N ILE A 143 17.34 3.93 -4.33
CA ILE A 143 17.95 3.15 -5.42
C ILE A 143 19.11 3.90 -6.08
N GLU A 144 18.91 5.18 -6.42
CA GLU A 144 19.97 6.01 -7.05
C GLU A 144 21.18 6.21 -6.12
N ARG A 145 20.93 6.43 -4.83
CA ARG A 145 21.99 6.59 -3.83
C ARG A 145 22.78 5.30 -3.62
N ASP A 146 22.11 4.16 -3.59
CA ASP A 146 22.75 2.86 -3.41
C ASP A 146 23.56 2.46 -4.65
N ALA A 147 23.03 2.70 -5.86
CA ALA A 147 23.77 2.52 -7.10
C ALA A 147 25.06 3.36 -7.12
N HIS A 148 24.98 4.63 -6.70
CA HIS A 148 26.15 5.50 -6.60
C HIS A 148 27.16 5.02 -5.55
N ARG A 149 26.70 4.57 -4.37
CA ARG A 149 27.56 4.00 -3.31
C ARG A 149 28.31 2.76 -3.78
N ILE A 150 27.63 1.83 -4.46
CA ILE A 150 28.25 0.60 -4.98
C ILE A 150 29.30 0.95 -6.04
N SER A 151 29.00 1.89 -6.94
CA SER A 151 29.94 2.35 -7.96
C SER A 151 31.24 2.92 -7.35
N MET A 152 31.12 3.74 -6.30
CA MET A 152 32.29 4.28 -5.59
C MET A 152 33.12 3.17 -4.92
N THR A 153 32.48 2.24 -4.22
CA THR A 153 33.18 1.12 -3.56
C THR A 153 33.97 0.26 -4.56
N LEU A 154 33.36 -0.07 -5.70
CA LEU A 154 34.00 -0.85 -6.75
C LEU A 154 35.15 -0.10 -7.44
N GLY A 155 34.99 1.22 -7.67
CA GLY A 155 36.04 2.07 -8.25
C GLY A 155 37.28 2.19 -7.36
N THR A 156 37.12 2.14 -6.03
CA THR A 156 38.24 2.15 -5.07
C THR A 156 38.94 0.79 -4.90
N SER A 157 38.30 -0.32 -5.26
CA SER A 157 38.82 -1.69 -5.09
C SER A 157 39.63 -2.17 -6.31
N GLY A 158 40.45 -1.30 -6.90
CA GLY A 158 41.15 -1.48 -8.17
C GLY A 158 42.23 -2.57 -8.22
N GLN A 159 41.96 -3.84 -7.88
CA GLN A 159 42.95 -4.91 -8.02
C GLN A 159 42.46 -6.30 -8.48
N ASN A 160 41.17 -6.54 -8.73
CA ASN A 160 40.73 -7.82 -9.29
C ASN A 160 39.86 -7.62 -10.53
N ASN A 161 40.31 -8.21 -11.64
CA ASN A 161 39.89 -8.04 -13.03
C ASN A 161 38.45 -8.50 -13.38
N LYS A 162 37.51 -8.47 -12.42
CA LYS A 162 36.11 -8.86 -12.63
C LYS A 162 35.28 -7.61 -12.91
N THR A 163 34.88 -7.43 -14.16
CA THR A 163 34.01 -6.34 -14.60
C THR A 163 32.62 -6.50 -13.96
N PHE A 164 32.29 -5.67 -12.96
CA PHE A 164 30.93 -5.54 -12.43
C PHE A 164 30.14 -4.52 -13.27
N THR A 165 28.91 -4.83 -13.67
CA THR A 165 27.99 -3.85 -14.27
C THR A 165 26.86 -3.59 -13.30
N ILE A 166 26.57 -2.32 -13.04
CA ILE A 166 25.36 -1.90 -12.34
C ILE A 166 24.38 -1.45 -13.42
N GLY A 167 23.25 -2.15 -13.53
CA GLY A 167 22.17 -1.78 -14.46
C GLY A 167 21.01 -1.14 -13.69
N LEU A 168 20.56 0.02 -14.14
CA LEU A 168 19.26 0.58 -13.75
C LEU A 168 18.25 0.20 -14.81
N VAL A 169 17.26 -0.61 -14.46
CA VAL A 169 16.15 -0.94 -15.35
C VAL A 169 14.98 -0.01 -15.04
N TYR A 170 14.48 0.63 -16.09
CA TYR A 170 13.28 1.46 -16.04
C TYR A 170 12.11 0.61 -16.52
N SER A 171 11.21 0.26 -15.61
CA SER A 171 9.92 -0.32 -15.97
C SER A 171 9.02 0.81 -16.46
N PHE A 172 8.63 0.76 -17.75
CA PHE A 172 7.79 1.75 -18.43
C PHE A 172 6.32 1.32 -18.41
#